data_AF-A0A1F9C4Z4-F1
#
_entry.id   AF-A0A1F9C4Z4-F1
#
_cell.length_a   1.000
_cell.length_b   1.000
_cell.length_c   1.000
_cell.angle_alpha   90.00
_cell.angle_beta   90.00
_cell.angle_gamma   90.00
#
_symmetry.space_group_name_H-M   'P 1'
#
loop_
_entity.id
_entity.type
_entity.pdbx_description
1 polymer ?
#
loop_
_entity_poly.entity_id
_entity_poly.type
_entity_poly.pdbx_seq_one_letter_code
_entity_poly.pdbx_strand_id
1 'polypeptide(L)'
;MKKILMLTVLIGLLSSNCATAWYKENATKKQIKNDVAACKMQVNLLISENKILYEDRKKGLAECMRKKEYHPIDREELYRKLDEQYWKGRP
;
A
#
# COMPACT_ATOMS: atom_id res chain seq x y z
N MET A 1 -10.79 0.20 32.22
CA MET A 1 -9.61 -0.19 31.40
C MET A 1 -9.98 -0.11 29.94
N LYS A 2 -9.72 1.03 29.28
CA LYS A 2 -9.99 1.23 27.85
C LYS A 2 -8.92 0.50 27.05
N LYS A 3 -9.30 -0.58 26.35
CA LYS A 3 -8.46 -1.24 25.36
C LYS A 3 -8.29 -0.30 24.18
N ILE A 4 -7.22 0.50 24.18
CA ILE A 4 -6.80 1.27 23.01
C ILE A 4 -6.20 0.25 22.05
N LEU A 5 -6.98 -0.17 21.05
CA LEU A 5 -6.51 -1.00 19.95
C LEU A 5 -5.41 -0.23 19.22
N MET A 6 -4.18 -0.74 19.28
CA MET A 6 -3.04 -0.26 18.51
C MET A 6 -3.33 -0.40 17.01
N LEU A 7 -3.69 0.71 16.36
CA LEU A 7 -3.78 0.79 14.91
C LEU A 7 -2.35 0.98 14.36
N THR A 8 -1.71 -0.10 13.93
CA THR A 8 -0.36 -0.09 13.32
C THR A 8 -0.41 0.53 11.93
N VAL A 9 -0.35 1.87 11.85
CA VAL A 9 -0.14 2.60 10.59
C VAL A 9 1.29 2.37 10.15
N LEU A 10 1.47 1.55 9.11
CA LEU A 10 2.80 1.11 8.71
C LEU A 10 3.26 1.79 7.42
N ILE A 11 4.21 2.70 7.61
CA ILE A 11 4.85 3.52 6.58
C ILE A 11 5.88 2.68 5.82
N GLY A 12 5.62 2.44 4.54
CA GLY A 12 6.62 1.94 3.59
C GLY A 12 7.40 3.10 2.96
N LEU A 13 8.32 3.72 3.71
CA LEU A 13 9.19 4.77 3.16
C LEU A 13 10.42 4.16 2.48
N LEU A 14 10.64 4.63 1.25
CA LEU A 14 11.91 4.79 0.53
C LEU A 14 12.49 3.57 -0.21
N SER A 15 12.07 3.43 -1.47
CA SER A 15 13.02 3.39 -2.60
C SER A 15 12.28 3.58 -3.93
N SER A 16 12.46 4.75 -4.52
CA SER A 16 12.58 4.98 -5.97
C SER A 16 11.33 4.79 -6.86
N ASN A 17 10.85 5.92 -7.41
CA ASN A 17 9.86 6.07 -8.48
C ASN A 17 8.38 5.79 -8.13
N CYS A 18 7.66 6.85 -7.74
CA CYS A 18 6.18 6.92 -7.64
C CYS A 18 5.50 5.65 -7.10
N ALA A 19 5.96 5.12 -5.97
CA ALA A 19 5.27 4.04 -5.29
C ALA A 19 4.07 4.62 -4.53
N THR A 20 2.88 4.42 -5.08
CA THR A 20 1.63 4.51 -4.31
C THR A 20 1.79 3.64 -3.06
N ALA A 21 1.72 4.24 -1.87
CA ALA A 21 1.73 3.49 -0.63
C ALA A 21 0.42 2.69 -0.54
N TRP A 22 0.49 1.46 -0.06
CA TRP A 22 -0.69 0.58 0.06
C TRP A 22 -0.98 0.30 1.53
N TYR A 23 -2.25 0.35 1.90
CA TYR A 23 -2.71 0.09 3.26
C TYR A 23 -3.91 -0.85 3.27
N LYS A 24 -3.90 -1.76 4.24
CA LYS A 24 -5.03 -2.61 4.61
C LYS A 24 -5.03 -2.72 6.13
N GLU A 25 -6.20 -2.61 6.73
CA GLU A 25 -6.34 -2.75 8.18
C GLU A 25 -5.85 -4.14 8.63
N ASN A 26 -5.10 -4.19 9.74
CA ASN A 26 -4.52 -5.41 10.30
C ASN A 26 -3.47 -6.13 9.42
N ALA A 27 -3.01 -5.53 8.32
CA ALA A 27 -1.94 -6.09 7.51
C ALA A 27 -0.55 -5.73 8.06
N THR A 28 0.30 -6.73 8.27
CA THR A 28 1.70 -6.54 8.64
C THR A 28 2.54 -6.04 7.47
N LYS A 29 3.69 -5.42 7.76
CA LYS A 29 4.69 -5.02 6.74
C LYS A 29 5.05 -6.15 5.78
N LYS A 30 5.24 -7.35 6.33
CA LYS A 30 5.65 -8.54 5.58
C LYS A 30 4.54 -8.98 4.63
N GLN A 31 3.28 -8.96 5.08
CA GLN A 31 2.12 -9.25 4.24
C GLN A 31 2.00 -8.25 3.09
N ILE A 32 2.05 -6.94 3.38
CA ILE A 32 1.99 -5.90 2.34
C ILE A 32 3.08 -6.10 1.28
N LYS A 33 4.33 -6.34 1.71
CA LYS A 33 5.45 -6.58 0.78
C LYS A 33 5.25 -7.82 -0.08
N ASN A 34 4.81 -8.92 0.53
CA ASN A 34 4.56 -10.18 -0.16
C ASN A 34 3.41 -10.05 -1.17
N ASP A 35 2.33 -9.37 -0.79
CA ASP A 35 1.18 -9.13 -1.66
C ASP A 35 1.53 -8.23 -2.85
N VAL A 36 2.29 -7.17 -2.62
CA VAL A 36 2.80 -6.30 -3.71
C VAL A 36 3.69 -7.10 -4.66
N ALA A 37 4.57 -7.96 -4.15
CA ALA A 37 5.42 -8.80 -4.98
C ALA A 37 4.61 -9.79 -5.82
N ALA A 38 3.64 -10.47 -5.21
CA ALA A 38 2.74 -11.40 -5.89
C ALA A 38 1.93 -10.69 -6.99
N CYS A 39 1.37 -9.51 -6.69
CA CYS A 39 0.64 -8.72 -7.68
C CYS A 39 1.53 -8.25 -8.84
N LYS A 40 2.77 -7.85 -8.57
CA LYS A 40 3.73 -7.50 -9.64
C LYS A 40 4.03 -8.71 -10.53
N MET A 41 4.24 -9.88 -9.95
CA MET A 41 4.47 -11.11 -10.71
C MET A 41 3.26 -11.45 -11.58
N GLN A 42 2.03 -11.35 -11.04
CA GLN A 42 0.81 -11.61 -11.80
C GLN A 42 0.66 -10.64 -12.98
N VAL A 43 0.90 -9.35 -12.77
CA VAL A 43 0.85 -8.33 -13.83
C VAL A 43 1.91 -8.62 -14.90
N ASN A 44 3.12 -8.99 -14.51
CA ASN A 44 4.18 -9.35 -15.46
C ASN A 44 3.82 -10.58 -16.29
N LEU A 45 3.14 -11.58 -15.70
CA LEU A 45 2.62 -12.73 -16.43
C LEU A 45 1.58 -12.28 -17.46
N LEU A 46 0.61 -11.45 -17.07
CA LEU A 46 -0.39 -10.91 -17.99
C LEU A 46 0.23 -10.12 -19.15
N ILE A 47 1.31 -9.36 -18.90
CA ILE A 47 2.07 -8.67 -19.95
C ILE A 47 2.76 -9.68 -20.86
N SER A 48 3.44 -10.69 -20.31
CA SER A 48 4.12 -11.72 -21.12
C SER A 48 3.17 -12.56 -21.98
N GLU A 49 1.93 -12.73 -21.51
CA GLU A 49 0.85 -13.40 -22.23
C GLU A 49 0.11 -12.47 -23.20
N ASN A 50 0.58 -11.23 -23.39
CA ASN A 50 -0.07 -10.19 -24.19
C ASN A 50 -1.54 -9.90 -23.82
N LYS A 51 -1.94 -10.15 -22.57
CA LYS A 51 -3.30 -9.88 -22.06
C LYS A 51 -3.49 -8.42 -21.67
N ILE A 52 -2.42 -7.71 -21.34
CA ILE A 52 -2.39 -6.27 -21.05
C ILE A 52 -1.09 -5.66 -21.62
N LEU A 53 -1.10 -4.35 -21.86
CA LEU A 53 0.08 -3.61 -22.31
C LEU A 53 1.05 -3.31 -21.15
N TYR A 54 2.34 -3.11 -21.46
CA TYR A 54 3.36 -2.80 -20.45
C TYR A 54 3.11 -1.44 -19.76
N GLU A 55 2.52 -0.50 -20.49
CA GLU A 55 2.10 0.83 -20.05
C GLU A 55 1.04 0.70 -18.95
N ASP A 56 0.17 -0.31 -19.04
CA ASP A 56 -0.90 -0.58 -18.08
C ASP A 56 -0.44 -1.30 -16.81
N ARG A 57 0.86 -1.61 -16.67
CA ARG A 57 1.41 -2.33 -15.49
C ARG A 57 1.02 -1.69 -14.15
N LYS A 58 0.98 -0.36 -14.09
CA LYS A 58 0.62 0.38 -12.87
C LYS A 58 -0.86 0.22 -12.54
N LYS A 59 -1.71 0.26 -13.57
CA LYS A 59 -3.16 0.05 -13.44
C LYS A 59 -3.44 -1.39 -13.02
N GLY A 60 -2.80 -2.37 -13.65
CA GLY A 60 -2.92 -3.79 -13.27
C GLY A 60 -2.46 -4.06 -11.83
N LEU A 61 -1.36 -3.43 -11.39
CA LEU A 61 -0.91 -3.52 -10.00
C LEU A 61 -1.97 -2.93 -9.04
N ALA A 62 -2.51 -1.75 -9.36
CA ALA A 62 -3.54 -1.12 -8.55
C ALA A 62 -4.81 -1.97 -8.46
N GLU A 63 -5.25 -2.57 -9.56
CA GLU A 63 -6.41 -3.47 -9.59
C GLU A 63 -6.17 -4.74 -8.75
N CYS A 64 -5.00 -5.35 -8.85
CA CYS A 64 -4.65 -6.51 -8.03
C CYS A 64 -4.63 -6.16 -6.52
N MET A 65 -4.03 -5.02 -6.16
CA MET A 65 -3.99 -4.56 -4.78
C MET A 65 -5.41 -4.24 -4.24
N ARG A 66 -6.27 -3.60 -5.05
CA ARG A 66 -7.68 -3.35 -4.68
C ARG A 66 -8.47 -4.64 -4.47
N LYS A 67 -8.26 -5.68 -5.30
CA LYS A 67 -8.89 -7.00 -5.11
C LYS A 67 -8.49 -7.67 -3.80
N LYS A 68 -7.29 -7.35 -3.29
CA LYS A 68 -6.80 -7.77 -1.97
C LYS A 68 -7.23 -6.82 -0.84
N GLU A 69 -8.12 -5.86 -1.12
CA GLU A 69 -8.64 -4.86 -0.19
C GLU A 69 -7.56 -3.88 0.32
N TYR A 70 -6.51 -3.67 -0.47
CA TYR A 70 -5.56 -2.60 -0.21
C TYR A 70 -6.03 -1.30 -0.86
N HIS A 71 -5.94 -0.22 -0.09
CA HIS A 71 -6.24 1.12 -0.54
C HIS A 71 -4.95 1.88 -0.84
N PRO A 72 -4.92 2.66 -1.94
CA PRO A 72 -3.82 3.58 -2.18
C PRO A 72 -3.91 4.69 -1.11
N ILE A 73 -2.79 4.93 -0.43
CA ILE A 73 -2.65 6.10 0.42
C ILE A 73 -1.89 7.15 -0.37
N ASP A 74 -2.49 8.34 -0.48
CA ASP A 74 -1.75 9.52 -0.91
C ASP A 74 -0.68 9.84 0.15
N ARG A 75 0.52 10.20 -0.30
CA ARG A 75 1.64 10.50 0.58
C ARG A 75 1.29 11.62 1.55
N GLU A 76 0.53 12.63 1.13
CA GLU A 76 0.05 13.70 2.01
C GLU A 76 -0.93 13.19 3.06
N GLU A 77 -1.83 12.27 2.68
CA GLU A 77 -2.76 11.66 3.62
C GLU A 77 -2.05 10.71 4.60
N LEU A 78 -0.98 10.04 4.17
CA LEU A 78 -0.11 9.29 5.07
C LEU A 78 0.50 10.21 6.12
N TYR A 79 1.14 11.30 5.68
CA TYR A 79 1.77 12.26 6.59
C TYR A 79 0.76 12.91 7.52
N ARG A 80 -0.44 13.26 7.04
CA ARG A 80 -1.52 13.77 7.88
C ARG A 80 -1.98 12.75 8.92
N LYS A 81 -2.16 11.48 8.55
CA LYS A 81 -2.55 10.44 9.53
C LYS A 81 -1.47 10.19 10.58
N LEU A 82 -0.20 10.29 10.20
CA LEU A 82 0.91 10.19 11.14
C LEU A 82 0.97 11.42 12.04
N ASP A 83 0.83 12.62 11.49
CA ASP A 83 0.79 13.87 12.24
C ASP A 83 -0.37 13.88 13.25
N GLU A 84 -1.56 13.46 12.84
CA GLU A 84 -2.71 13.35 13.72
C GLU A 84 -2.55 12.29 14.82
N GLN A 85 -1.81 11.21 14.57
CA GLN A 85 -1.61 10.14 15.56
C GLN A 85 -0.45 10.42 16.50
N TYR A 86 0.63 11.04 16.02
CA TYR A 86 1.85 11.25 16.79
C TYR A 86 1.98 12.67 17.34
N TRP A 87 1.38 13.69 16.68
CA TRP A 87 1.51 15.11 17.03
C TRP A 87 0.25 15.81 17.56
N LYS A 88 -0.93 15.16 17.57
CA LYS A 88 -2.05 15.65 18.40
C LYS A 88 -1.73 15.45 19.89
N GLY A 89 -1.18 16.49 20.51
CA GLY A 89 -0.97 16.56 21.96
C GLY A 89 0.39 17.05 22.42
N ARG A 90 1.25 17.61 21.55
CA ARG A 90 2.41 18.38 22.03
C ARG A 90 2.01 19.83 22.30
N PRO A 91 2.34 20.39 23.49
CA PRO A 91 2.08 21.79 23.83
C PRO A 91 2.85 22.76 22.93
#